data_AF-A0A940TSM6-F1
#
_entry.id   AF-A0A940TSM6-F1
#
_cell.length_a   1.000
_cell.length_b   1.000
_cell.length_c   1.000
_cell.angle_alpha   90.00
_cell.angle_beta   90.00
_cell.angle_gamma   90.00
#
_symmetry.space_group_name_H-M   'P 1'
#
loop_
_entity.id
_entity.type
_entity.pdbx_description
1 polymer ?
#
loop_
_entity_poly.entity_id
_entity_poly.type
_entity_poly.pdbx_seq_one_letter_code
_entity_poly.pdbx_strand_id
1 'polypeptide(L)' 'MSDKAVQDCYIDEFAHCFGCGRLNKDGMQIKSYWNGEECVCHYT' A
#
# COMPACT_ATOMS: atom_id res chain seq x y z
N MET A 1 4.63 -8.02 -13.23
CA MET A 1 3.91 -7.26 -12.19
C MET A 1 4.32 -7.86 -10.86
N SER A 2 4.73 -7.04 -9.89
CA SER A 2 5.03 -7.56 -8.55
C SER A 2 3.71 -7.98 -7.89
N ASP A 3 3.63 -9.21 -7.39
CA ASP A 3 2.42 -9.71 -6.70
C ASP A 3 2.24 -9.08 -5.30
N LYS A 4 3.29 -8.43 -4.78
CA LYS A 4 3.27 -7.76 -3.48
C LYS A 4 3.11 -6.26 -3.64
N ALA A 5 2.16 -5.67 -2.90
CA ALA A 5 1.99 -4.23 -2.83
C ALA A 5 3.14 -3.58 -2.06
N VAL A 6 3.52 -2.37 -2.44
CA VAL A 6 4.63 -1.64 -1.80
C VAL A 6 4.40 -1.48 -0.29
N GLN A 7 3.15 -1.24 0.12
CA GLN A 7 2.72 -1.05 1.50
C GLN A 7 2.90 -2.30 2.38
N ASP A 8 2.93 -3.49 1.79
CA ASP A 8 3.16 -4.76 2.51
C ASP A 8 4.63 -4.97 2.88
N CYS A 9 5.51 -4.09 2.39
CA CYS A 9 6.93 -4.07 2.72
C CYS A 9 7.28 -3.01 3.77
N TYR A 10 6.34 -2.17 4.20
CA TYR A 10 6.60 -1.24 5.30
C TYR A 10 6.83 -2.01 6.59
N ILE A 11 7.78 -1.57 7.42
CA ILE A 11 7.83 -2.05 8.81
C ILE A 11 6.58 -1.57 9.57
N ASP A 12 6.23 -2.26 10.65
CA ASP A 12 5.01 -1.99 11.41
C ASP A 12 4.90 -0.52 11.85
N GLU A 13 6.00 0.07 12.31
CA GLU A 13 6.06 1.47 12.76
C GLU A 13 5.58 2.49 11.72
N PHE A 14 5.69 2.19 10.42
CA PHE A 14 5.23 3.07 9.33
C PHE A 14 3.91 2.63 8.69
N ALA A 15 3.27 1.59 9.22
CA ALA A 15 2.10 0.96 8.62
C ALA A 15 0.76 1.49 9.16
N HIS A 16 0.72 2.70 9.73
CA HIS A 16 -0.45 3.26 10.43
C HIS A 16 -1.16 4.41 9.69
N CYS A 17 -0.65 4.84 8.54
CA CYS A 17 -1.25 5.92 7.75
C CYS A 17 -2.72 5.61 7.40
N PHE A 18 -3.60 6.61 7.48
CA PHE A 18 -5.01 6.47 7.11
C PHE A 18 -5.19 6.02 5.66
N GLY A 19 -4.35 6.50 4.74
CA GLY A 19 -4.43 6.11 3.32
C GLY A 19 -3.95 4.68 3.09
N CYS A 20 -2.68 4.40 3.38
CA CYS A 20 -1.98 3.20 2.90
C CYS A 20 -1.55 2.22 4.00
N GLY A 21 -1.80 2.55 5.27
CA GLY A 21 -1.33 1.78 6.40
C GLY A 21 -2.09 0.48 6.58
N ARG A 22 -1.43 -0.67 6.39
CA ARG A 22 -2.03 -2.00 6.63
C ARG A 22 -2.46 -2.25 8.08
N LEU A 23 -1.89 -1.52 9.05
CA LEU A 23 -2.23 -1.63 10.47
C LEU A 23 -3.31 -0.62 10.90
N ASN A 24 -3.75 0.27 10.00
CA ASN A 24 -4.89 1.14 10.25
C ASN A 24 -6.17 0.44 9.78
N LYS A 25 -6.94 -0.11 10.71
CA LYS A 25 -8.17 -0.88 10.42
C LYS A 25 -9.30 0.00 9.87
N ASP A 26 -9.29 1.28 10.21
CA ASP A 26 -10.29 2.26 9.79
C ASP A 26 -9.82 3.07 8.57
N GLY A 27 -8.61 2.77 8.07
CA GLY A 27 -8.01 3.44 6.93
C GLY A 27 -8.54 2.94 5.57
N MET A 28 -8.16 3.65 4.51
CA MET A 28 -8.48 3.28 3.13
C MET A 28 -7.73 2.03 2.66
N GLN A 29 -6.61 1.70 3.29
CA GLN A 29 -5.77 0.53 3.00
C GLN A 29 -5.35 0.41 1.52
N ILE A 30 -5.04 1.54 0.87
CA ILE A 30 -4.65 1.57 -0.55
C ILE A 30 -3.45 0.66 -0.84
N LYS A 31 -3.46 0.02 -2.02
CA LYS A 31 -2.42 -0.89 -2.48
C LYS A 31 -1.86 -0.43 -3.81
N SER A 32 -0.56 -0.16 -3.82
CA SER A 32 0.17 0.24 -5.02
C SER A 32 1.08 -0.89 -5.48
N TYR A 33 1.13 -1.12 -6.79
CA TYR A 33 1.93 -2.18 -7.41
C TYR A 33 2.85 -1.59 -8.47
N TRP A 34 4.03 -2.18 -8.63
CA TRP A 34 4.96 -1.83 -9.69
C TRP A 34 4.44 -2.32 -11.05
N ASN A 35 4.21 -1.38 -11.96
CA ASN A 35 3.86 -1.57 -13.36
C ASN A 35 4.98 -1.00 -14.23
N GLY A 36 5.99 -1.82 -14.52
CA GLY A 36 7.21 -1.34 -15.17
C GLY A 36 7.95 -0.36 -14.26
N GLU A 37 8.06 0.89 -14.70
CA GLU A 37 8.74 1.98 -13.96
C GLU A 37 7.78 2.79 -13.08
N GLU A 38 6.47 2.53 -13.17
CA GLU A 38 5.46 3.29 -12.43
C GLU A 38 4.93 2.50 -11.23
N CYS A 39 4.58 3.22 -10.16
CA CYS A 39 3.89 2.67 -8.99
C CYS A 39 2.42 3.11 -9.03
N VAL A 40 1.52 2.18 -9.35
CA VAL A 40 0.12 2.48 -9.66
C VAL A 40 -0.81 1.90 -8.59
N CYS A 41 -1.83 2.69 -8.19
CA CYS A 41 -2.92 2.28 -7.32
C CYS A 41 -4.25 2.60 -8.00
N HIS A 42 -5.19 1.66 -7.97
CA HIS A 42 -6.57 1.87 -8.38
C HIS A 42 -7.45 1.83 -7.12
N TYR A 43 -8.31 2.83 -6.93
CA TYR A 43 -9.24 2.93 -5.79
C TYR A 43 -10.62 3.38 -6.27
N THR A 44 -11.67 3.02 -5.53
CA THR A 44 -13.07 3.44 -5.74
C THR A 44 -13.74 3.68 -4.40
#